data_AF-A0A7W0MJD7-F1
#
_entry.id   AF-A0A7W0MJD7-F1
#
_cell.length_a   1.000
_cell.length_b   1.000
_cell.length_c   1.000
_cell.angle_alpha   90.00
_cell.angle_beta   90.00
_cell.angle_gamma   90.00
#
_symmetry.space_group_name_H-M   'P 1'
#
loop_
_entity.id
_entity.type
_entity.pdbx_description
1 polymer ?
#
loop_
_entity_poly.entity_id
_entity_poly.type
_entity_poly.pdbx_seq_one_letter_code
_entity_poly.pdbx_strand_id
1 'polypeptide(L)' 'VACDGQALQLPRKEFLILSRLARNAERIVASEEIWRHSWPGDARFNPESLHVHIYRLRRRLEPFGLHIETMVNVGYRLVT' A
#
# COMPACT_ATOMS: atom_id res chain seq x y z
N VAL A 1 10.06 -9.88 -1.71
CA VAL A 1 10.37 -8.76 -0.78
C VAL A 1 10.82 -9.36 0.53
N ALA A 2 11.78 -8.74 1.21
CA ALA A 2 12.12 -9.10 2.59
C ALA A 2 12.06 -7.83 3.45
N CYS A 3 11.63 -7.97 4.69
CA CYS A 3 11.66 -6.92 5.70
C CYS A 3 12.38 -7.48 6.92
N ASP A 4 13.37 -6.76 7.44
CA ASP A 4 14.21 -7.19 8.55
C ASP A 4 14.79 -8.62 8.39
N GLY A 5 15.25 -8.93 7.18
CA GLY A 5 15.79 -10.25 6.83
C GLY A 5 14.75 -11.37 6.66
N GLN A 6 13.47 -11.14 6.96
CA GLN A 6 12.39 -12.11 6.77
C GLN A 6 11.71 -11.94 5.41
N ALA A 7 11.53 -13.04 4.69
CA ALA A 7 10.85 -13.04 3.40
C ALA A 7 9.35 -12.74 3.58
N LEU A 8 8.90 -11.61 3.04
CA LEU A 8 7.50 -11.22 3.04
C LEU A 8 6.84 -11.68 1.75
N GLN A 9 6.00 -12.71 1.87
CA GLN A 9 5.17 -13.21 0.77
C GLN A 9 3.96 -12.30 0.59
N LEU A 10 4.05 -11.41 -0.41
CA LEU A 10 2.97 -10.50 -0.77
C LEU A 10 2.34 -10.93 -2.10
N PRO A 11 1.01 -10.99 -2.20
CA PRO A 11 0.32 -10.99 -3.48
C PRO A 11 0.80 -9.82 -4.34
N ARG A 12 0.82 -10.00 -5.67
CA ARG A 12 1.31 -9.00 -6.62
C ARG A 12 0.74 -7.59 -6.37
N LYS A 13 -0.57 -7.47 -6.14
CA LYS A 13 -1.23 -6.18 -5.90
C LYS A 13 -0.77 -5.52 -4.60
N GLU A 14 -0.73 -6.29 -3.51
CA GLU A 14 -0.24 -5.83 -2.21
C GLU A 14 1.22 -5.37 -2.31
N PHE A 15 2.05 -6.10 -3.06
CA PHE A 15 3.42 -5.68 -3.35
C PHE A 15 3.50 -4.37 -4.13
N LEU A 16 2.68 -4.18 -5.18
CA LEU A 16 2.67 -2.94 -5.96
C LEU A 16 2.25 -1.73 -5.11
N ILE A 17 1.21 -1.90 -4.29
CA ILE A 17 0.76 -0.87 -3.35
C ILE A 17 1.90 -0.51 -2.39
N LEU A 18 2.49 -1.52 -1.73
CA LEU A 18 3.61 -1.32 -0.81
C LEU A 18 4.78 -0.62 -1.51
N SER A 19 5.12 -1.06 -2.72
CA SER A 19 6.24 -0.51 -3.49
C SER A 19 6.02 0.96 -3.85
N ARG A 20 4.77 1.37 -4.14
CA ARG A 20 4.45 2.79 -4.40
C ARG A 20 4.58 3.62 -3.13
N LEU A 21 4.07 3.11 -2.00
CA LEU A 21 4.15 3.79 -0.72
C LEU A 21 5.58 3.86 -0.19
N ALA A 22 6.36 2.79 -0.28
CA ALA A 22 7.75 2.73 0.18
C ALA A 22 8.69 3.66 -0.61
N ARG A 23 8.45 3.84 -1.92
CA ARG A 23 9.18 4.85 -2.72
C ARG A 23 8.87 6.29 -2.31
N ASN A 24 7.76 6.50 -1.60
CA ASN A 24 7.31 7.79 -1.09
C ASN A 24 7.13 7.70 0.43
N ALA A 25 8.01 6.99 1.13
CA ALA A 25 7.95 6.86 2.59
C ALA A 25 7.87 8.24 3.24
N GLU A 26 7.13 8.35 4.35
CA GLU A 26 6.82 9.60 5.05
C GLU A 26 5.97 10.62 4.26
N ARG A 27 5.62 10.33 3.00
CA ARG A 27 4.80 11.21 2.14
C ARG A 27 3.43 10.60 1.87
N ILE A 28 2.46 11.47 1.68
CA ILE A 28 1.10 11.07 1.29
C ILE A 28 1.09 10.77 -0.20
N VAL A 29 0.60 9.58 -0.56
CA VAL A 29 0.35 9.16 -1.94
C VAL A 29 -1.16 9.10 -2.14
N ALA A 30 -1.66 9.73 -3.20
CA ALA A 30 -3.09 9.79 -3.48
C ALA A 30 -3.68 8.39 -3.76
N SER A 31 -4.91 8.14 -3.29
CA SER A 31 -5.59 6.84 -3.49
C SER A 31 -5.69 6.45 -4.96
N GLU A 32 -6.02 7.39 -5.84
CA GLU A 32 -6.08 7.16 -7.29
C GLU A 32 -4.72 6.83 -7.89
N GLU A 33 -3.65 7.43 -7.36
CA GLU A 33 -2.30 7.19 -7.86
C GLU A 33 -1.82 5.79 -7.48
N ILE A 34 -2.10 5.36 -6.24
CA ILE A 34 -1.86 3.98 -5.79
C ILE A 34 -2.66 3.00 -6.65
N TRP A 35 -3.91 3.33 -6.96
CA TRP A 35 -4.76 2.52 -7.83
C TRP A 35 -4.19 2.39 -9.23
N ARG A 36 -3.89 3.51 -9.91
CA ARG A 36 -3.31 3.52 -11.27
C ARG A 36 -2.02 2.71 -11.33
N HIS A 37 -1.20 2.76 -10.28
CA HIS A 37 0.04 1.98 -10.22
C HIS A 37 -0.21 0.47 -10.04
N SER A 38 -1.20 0.10 -9.23
CA SER A 38 -1.42 -1.29 -8.80
C SER A 38 -2.38 -2.07 -9.72
N TRP A 39 -3.25 -1.36 -10.44
CA TRP A 39 -4.15 -1.88 -11.49
C TRP A 39 -3.82 -1.22 -12.83
N PRO A 40 -2.82 -1.73 -13.58
CA PRO A 40 -2.53 -1.22 -14.91
C PRO A 40 -3.72 -1.46 -15.86
N GLY A 41 -4.08 -0.45 -16.65
CA GLY A 41 -5.19 -0.46 -17.60
C GLY A 41 -6.32 0.50 -17.24
N ASP A 42 -7.43 0.43 -17.98
CA ASP A 42 -8.60 1.33 -17.82
C ASP A 42 -9.54 0.88 -16.68
N ALA A 43 -8.95 0.35 -15.60
CA ALA A 43 -9.69 -0.10 -14.44
C ALA A 43 -10.22 1.12 -13.68
N ARG A 44 -11.55 1.29 -13.66
CA ARG A 44 -12.21 2.33 -12.86
C ARG A 44 -11.73 2.28 -11.42
N PHE A 45 -11.40 3.45 -10.88
CA PHE A 45 -10.97 3.60 -9.50
C PHE A 45 -12.03 3.03 -8.54
N ASN A 46 -11.65 2.06 -7.72
CA ASN A 46 -12.50 1.48 -6.70
C ASN A 46 -11.86 1.63 -5.31
N PRO A 47 -12.31 2.61 -4.51
CA PRO A 47 -11.74 2.86 -3.19
C PRO A 47 -11.98 1.70 -2.22
N GLU A 48 -13.12 1.01 -2.27
CA GLU A 48 -13.39 -0.13 -1.39
C GLU A 48 -12.42 -1.29 -1.63
N SER A 49 -12.14 -1.58 -2.91
CA SER A 49 -11.13 -2.57 -3.28
C SER A 49 -9.74 -2.18 -2.78
N LEU A 50 -9.37 -0.91 -2.89
CA LEU A 50 -8.10 -0.41 -2.35
C LEU A 50 -8.06 -0.58 -0.83
N HIS A 51 -9.14 -0.24 -0.12
CA HIS A 51 -9.23 -0.36 1.34
C HIS A 51 -9.00 -1.79 1.82
N VAL A 52 -9.58 -2.79 1.15
CA VAL A 52 -9.37 -4.21 1.49
C VAL A 52 -7.90 -4.61 1.37
N HIS A 53 -7.21 -4.16 0.32
CA HIS A 53 -5.80 -4.47 0.13
C HIS A 53 -4.92 -3.75 1.15
N ILE A 54 -5.21 -2.49 1.47
CA ILE A 54 -4.50 -1.74 2.53
C ILE A 54 -4.70 -2.41 3.90
N TYR A 55 -5.92 -2.83 4.21
CA TYR A 55 -6.22 -3.54 5.46
C TYR A 55 -5.40 -4.83 5.60
N ARG A 56 -5.34 -5.64 4.54
CA ARG A 56 -4.50 -6.86 4.52
C ARG A 56 -3.01 -6.52 4.64
N LEU A 57 -2.56 -5.48 3.95
CA LEU A 57 -1.17 -5.03 3.99
C LEU A 57 -0.76 -4.62 5.40
N ARG A 58 -1.58 -3.81 6.09
CA ARG A 58 -1.34 -3.39 7.48
C ARG A 58 -1.08 -4.56 8.40
N ARG A 59 -1.93 -5.59 8.35
CA ARG A 59 -1.77 -6.81 9.18
C ARG A 59 -0.49 -7.57 8.87
N ARG A 60 0.00 -7.54 7.63
CA ARG A 60 1.27 -8.17 7.24
C ARG A 60 2.49 -7.34 7.64
N LEU A 61 2.32 -6.02 7.75
CA LEU A 61 3.39 -5.07 8.06
C LEU A 61 3.56 -4.82 9.56
N GLU A 62 2.49 -5.02 10.34
CA GLU A 62 2.47 -4.86 11.80
C GLU A 62 3.63 -5.56 12.53
N PRO A 63 4.04 -6.80 12.19
CA PRO A 63 5.18 -7.45 12.84
C PRO A 63 6.54 -6.76 12.60
N PHE A 64 6.63 -5.90 11.59
CA PHE A 64 7.85 -5.22 11.18
C PHE A 64 7.92 -3.76 11.65
N GLY A 65 6.96 -3.31 12.48
CA GLY A 65 6.86 -1.91 12.92
C GLY A 65 6.42 -0.94 11.83
N LEU A 66 6.03 -1.45 10.64
CA LEU A 66 5.62 -0.63 9.52
C LEU A 66 4.13 -0.31 9.61
N HIS A 67 3.80 0.98 9.52
CA HIS A 67 2.42 1.47 9.64
C HIS A 67 1.97 2.18 8.37
N ILE A 68 0.74 1.91 7.95
CA ILE A 68 0.10 2.69 6.88
C ILE A 68 -0.97 3.57 7.52
N GLU A 69 -0.84 4.86 7.37
CA GLU A 69 -1.84 5.82 7.80
C GLU A 69 -2.79 6.15 6.66
N THR A 70 -4.07 6.35 7.00
CA THR A 70 -5.08 6.84 6.06
C THR A 70 -5.25 8.33 6.26
N MET A 71 -5.07 9.10 5.19
CA MET A 71 -5.48 10.49 5.14
C MET A 71 -6.82 10.58 4.43
N VAL A 72 -7.89 10.86 5.18
CA VAL A 72 -9.27 10.89 4.68
C VAL A 72 -9.38 11.84 3.48
N ASN A 73 -10.03 11.38 2.41
CA ASN A 73 -10.19 12.10 1.14
C ASN A 73 -8.90 12.46 0.38
N VAL A 74 -7.74 11.95 0.81
CA VAL A 74 -6.46 12.22 0.14
C VAL A 74 -5.81 10.92 -0.31
N GLY A 75 -5.50 10.02 0.62
CA GLY A 75 -4.69 8.86 0.29
C GLY A 75 -4.07 8.16 1.48
N TYR A 76 -2.88 7.60 1.25
CA TYR A 76 -2.18 6.76 2.21
C TYR A 76 -0.73 7.18 2.35
N ARG A 77 -0.19 7.01 3.56
CA ARG A 77 1.22 7.24 3.88
C ARG A 77 1.79 6.00 4.55
N LEU A 78 2.99 5.60 4.14
CA LEU A 78 3.78 4.62 4.89
C LEU A 78 4.65 5.37 5.88
N VAL A 79 4.57 4.95 7.14
CA VAL A 79 5.35 5.43 8.27
C VAL A 79 6.18 4.27 8.81
N THR A 80 7.42 4.56 9.15
CA THR A 80 8.45 3.57 9.53
C THR A 80 8.87 3.74 10.98
#